data_AF-A0A1M6U3U6-F1
#
_entry.id   AF-A0A1M6U3U6-F1
#
_cell.length_a   1.000
_cell.length_b   1.000
_cell.length_c   1.000
_cell.angle_alpha   90.00
_cell.angle_beta   90.00
_cell.angle_gamma   90.00
#
_symmetry.space_group_name_H-M   'P 1'
#
loop_
_entity.id
_entity.type
_entity.pdbx_description
1 polymer ?
#
loop_
_entity_poly.entity_id
_entity_poly.type
_entity_poly.pdbx_seq_one_letter_code
_entity_poly.pdbx_strand_id
1 'polypeptide(L)'
;MDFKKVSEFLTPTLWLVGGLLMLATLANAAPNPNFHIYIAYGQSNMAGNGDIVPSEDQDKYKDKFLMLASHNANASQRSGKTNQSIKTGEWYPAIPPMFHPFENFSPADYFGRAMVDSLPGVTVGIIPVAIGAVSIRAFDKDQYEAYFRGDGKDIMNWGWPKDYDNNPPGRILELAKKAKEVGVIKGFIFHQGESDGTDANWRKTVYKTYKDVIDALGLDENEVPFVAGELLQEGQNCCSSKNGGIAQLKQNFKKFGLASSKGLQGNGKDPYHFGRAGVIELGKRYCSEMLKLIDKTIDPDAPPVNLVDPSQSTVPDEPPEEYGPYTDPIEIPGKVEAENYNKGGADKAYYDLSKGNEGGKLRKDDVDIYQPNMGIVVGHCQKGEWLKYTVNVENDGEYEISANVAGENGTGGFVLYMDGDRIGDEIVNAGSGFDTFTTAKGGRAALVAGEHELKLEITNDWIDIDFIEFRLTSTGIAQRVNLMTEAESNFNLFDMQGKHVASFKASGMDAAVRMVKGGVKGIRQGVYLVRSASKMGIKQKVVTYEK
;
A
#
# COMPACT_ATOMS: atom_id res chain seq x y z
N MET A 1 -15.11 -86.63 -18.51
CA MET A 1 -13.69 -86.22 -18.47
C MET A 1 -13.69 -84.88 -17.77
N ASP A 2 -13.24 -84.68 -16.55
CA ASP A 2 -12.43 -85.48 -15.64
C ASP A 2 -12.92 -85.22 -14.19
N PHE A 3 -12.80 -86.25 -13.36
CA PHE A 3 -13.23 -86.30 -11.97
C PHE A 3 -12.02 -86.05 -11.06
N LYS A 4 -12.14 -85.13 -10.09
CA LYS A 4 -11.68 -85.23 -8.67
C LYS A 4 -11.71 -83.82 -8.04
N LYS A 5 -12.60 -83.50 -7.10
CA LYS A 5 -12.75 -83.99 -5.70
C LYS A 5 -11.55 -83.62 -4.80
N VAL A 6 -11.69 -83.17 -3.55
CA VAL A 6 -12.81 -82.80 -2.63
C VAL A 6 -12.15 -82.37 -1.31
N SER A 7 -12.73 -81.41 -0.59
CA SER A 7 -13.13 -81.49 0.85
C SER A 7 -13.42 -80.07 1.37
N GLU A 8 -14.67 -79.62 1.53
CA GLU A 8 -15.66 -79.95 2.57
C GLU A 8 -15.21 -79.69 4.02
N PHE A 9 -16.09 -78.99 4.76
CA PHE A 9 -16.54 -79.11 6.16
C PHE A 9 -16.85 -77.69 6.70
N LEU A 10 -18.10 -77.21 6.77
CA LEU A 10 -19.23 -77.49 7.70
C LEU A 10 -19.49 -76.27 8.62
N THR A 11 -20.77 -75.86 8.70
CA THR A 11 -21.49 -74.85 9.53
C THR A 11 -21.07 -74.73 11.01
N PRO A 12 -21.54 -73.76 11.86
CA PRO A 12 -22.67 -72.79 11.80
C PRO A 12 -22.26 -71.35 12.24
N THR A 13 -23.07 -70.30 12.33
CA THR A 13 -23.95 -69.97 13.48
C THR A 13 -24.46 -68.52 13.30
N LEU A 14 -25.75 -68.32 13.54
CA LEU A 14 -26.43 -67.04 13.63
C LEU A 14 -25.93 -66.26 14.87
N TRP A 15 -25.33 -65.08 14.72
CA TRP A 15 -25.27 -64.08 15.80
C TRP A 15 -25.49 -62.68 15.24
N LEU A 16 -26.57 -62.06 15.74
CA LEU A 16 -26.74 -60.61 15.80
C LEU A 16 -25.45 -59.96 16.33
N VAL A 17 -24.84 -59.08 15.54
CA VAL A 17 -24.06 -57.97 16.08
C VAL A 17 -24.48 -56.72 15.31
N GLY A 18 -25.08 -55.79 16.05
CA GLY A 18 -25.68 -54.58 15.51
C GLY A 18 -24.68 -53.78 14.69
N GLY A 19 -25.14 -53.33 13.53
CA GLY A 19 -24.56 -52.17 12.86
C GLY A 19 -24.78 -50.93 13.74
N LEU A 20 -23.87 -50.71 14.69
CA LEU A 20 -23.60 -49.36 15.16
C LEU A 20 -22.90 -48.64 14.02
N LEU A 21 -23.69 -47.93 13.19
CA LEU A 21 -23.16 -46.75 12.53
C LEU A 21 -22.68 -45.81 13.64
N MET A 22 -21.38 -45.80 13.92
CA MET A 22 -20.74 -44.65 14.53
C MET A 22 -20.81 -43.52 13.50
N LEU A 23 -21.93 -42.82 13.48
CA LEU A 23 -21.92 -41.39 13.17
C LEU A 23 -21.07 -40.75 14.27
N ALA A 24 -19.76 -40.65 14.03
CA ALA A 24 -18.93 -39.73 14.77
C ALA A 24 -19.46 -38.34 14.43
N THR A 25 -20.41 -37.87 15.22
CA THR A 25 -20.70 -36.45 15.36
C THR A 25 -19.37 -35.84 15.79
N LEU A 26 -18.67 -35.19 14.85
CA LEU A 26 -17.65 -34.21 15.21
C LEU A 26 -18.41 -33.12 15.97
N ALA A 27 -18.54 -33.30 17.28
CA ALA A 27 -18.97 -32.25 18.17
C ALA A 27 -17.88 -31.18 18.07
N ASN A 28 -18.15 -30.09 17.33
CA ASN A 28 -17.32 -28.91 17.46
C ASN A 28 -17.35 -28.52 18.94
N ALA A 29 -16.19 -28.59 19.60
CA ALA A 29 -16.06 -28.15 20.98
C ALA A 29 -16.56 -26.71 21.09
N ALA A 30 -17.27 -26.40 22.17
CA ALA A 30 -17.74 -25.05 22.41
C ALA A 30 -16.55 -24.07 22.48
N PRO A 31 -16.72 -22.81 22.05
CA PRO A 31 -15.68 -21.79 22.18
C PRO A 31 -15.20 -21.66 23.63
N ASN A 32 -13.90 -21.41 23.83
CA ASN A 32 -13.35 -21.25 25.16
C ASN A 32 -13.86 -19.93 25.78
N PRO A 33 -14.62 -19.96 26.90
CA PRO A 33 -15.16 -18.74 27.51
C PRO A 33 -14.08 -17.82 28.09
N ASN A 34 -12.90 -18.36 28.44
CA ASN A 34 -11.74 -17.63 28.94
C ASN A 34 -10.81 -17.13 27.82
N PHE A 35 -11.12 -17.37 26.54
CA PHE A 35 -10.41 -16.73 25.44
C PHE A 35 -11.14 -15.44 25.05
N HIS A 36 -10.71 -14.33 25.65
CA HIS A 36 -11.31 -13.01 25.48
C HIS A 36 -10.73 -12.30 24.26
N ILE A 37 -11.57 -12.06 23.25
CA ILE A 37 -11.16 -11.46 21.98
C ILE A 37 -11.70 -10.03 21.90
N TYR A 38 -10.85 -9.10 21.49
CA TYR A 38 -11.21 -7.69 21.32
C TYR A 38 -10.93 -7.25 19.89
N ILE A 39 -11.87 -6.50 19.32
CA ILE A 39 -11.71 -5.89 18.00
C ILE A 39 -11.10 -4.51 18.22
N ALA A 40 -9.91 -4.30 17.65
CA ALA A 40 -9.19 -3.05 17.71
C ALA A 40 -9.21 -2.40 16.33
N TYR A 41 -9.81 -1.21 16.22
CA TYR A 41 -9.90 -0.52 14.93
C TYR A 41 -9.89 1.00 15.05
N GLY A 42 -9.57 1.67 13.96
CA GLY A 42 -9.45 3.12 13.91
C GLY A 42 -8.40 3.61 12.92
N GLN A 43 -7.70 4.68 13.27
CA GLN A 43 -6.67 5.27 12.41
C GLN A 43 -5.24 5.12 12.95
N SER A 44 -4.30 5.98 12.52
CA SER A 44 -2.86 5.86 12.79
C SER A 44 -2.49 5.70 14.27
N ASN A 45 -3.17 6.38 15.19
CA ASN A 45 -2.93 6.20 16.63
C ASN A 45 -3.41 4.85 17.18
N MET A 46 -4.38 4.18 16.53
CA MET A 46 -4.69 2.77 16.79
C MET A 46 -3.68 1.85 16.09
N ALA A 47 -3.30 2.14 14.84
CA ALA A 47 -2.37 1.31 14.07
C ALA A 47 -0.99 1.21 14.74
N GLY A 48 -0.51 2.31 15.32
CA GLY A 48 0.63 2.36 16.23
C GLY A 48 1.76 3.28 15.75
N ASN A 49 2.11 4.28 16.57
CA ASN A 49 3.19 5.23 16.30
C ASN A 49 4.25 5.30 17.43
N GLY A 50 4.11 4.49 18.49
CA GLY A 50 5.11 4.42 19.54
C GLY A 50 6.32 3.59 19.11
N ASP A 51 7.54 4.00 19.44
CA ASP A 51 8.73 3.23 19.09
C ASP A 51 8.66 1.80 19.65
N ILE A 52 9.03 0.80 18.84
CA ILE A 52 9.15 -0.61 19.27
C ILE A 52 10.51 -0.81 19.95
N VAL A 53 10.51 -1.43 21.13
CA VAL A 53 11.71 -1.87 21.84
C VAL A 53 11.72 -3.41 21.83
N PRO A 54 12.46 -4.05 20.93
CA PRO A 54 12.33 -5.50 20.68
C PRO A 54 12.52 -6.36 21.94
N SER A 55 13.48 -5.99 22.80
CA SER A 55 13.77 -6.69 24.06
C SER A 55 12.65 -6.62 25.09
N GLU A 56 11.73 -5.67 24.98
CA GLU A 56 10.58 -5.51 25.88
C GLU A 56 9.30 -6.07 25.25
N ASP A 57 9.13 -5.85 23.94
CA ASP A 57 7.83 -5.95 23.30
C ASP A 57 7.58 -7.27 22.58
N GLN A 58 8.60 -8.13 22.41
CA GLN A 58 8.45 -9.37 21.62
C GLN A 58 8.39 -10.65 22.46
N ASP A 59 8.89 -10.64 23.69
CA ASP A 59 9.09 -11.88 24.47
C ASP A 59 8.04 -12.15 25.55
N LYS A 60 7.13 -11.21 25.81
CA LYS A 60 6.17 -11.30 26.91
C LYS A 60 4.82 -11.91 26.45
N TYR A 61 4.31 -12.88 27.21
CA TYR A 61 2.96 -13.48 27.06
C TYR A 61 2.69 -14.19 25.71
N LYS A 62 3.69 -14.83 25.08
CA LYS A 62 3.54 -15.45 23.75
C LYS A 62 2.40 -16.48 23.65
N ASP A 63 2.03 -17.10 24.77
CA ASP A 63 0.96 -18.10 24.90
C ASP A 63 -0.39 -17.52 25.35
N LYS A 64 -0.39 -16.28 25.87
CA LYS A 64 -1.57 -15.65 26.50
C LYS A 64 -2.04 -14.38 25.83
N PHE A 65 -1.20 -13.73 25.06
CA PHE A 65 -1.54 -12.54 24.29
C PHE A 65 -1.32 -12.83 22.82
N LEU A 66 -2.43 -12.95 22.10
CA LEU A 66 -2.48 -13.40 20.72
C LEU A 66 -3.11 -12.33 19.83
N MET A 67 -2.72 -12.33 18.57
CA MET A 67 -3.39 -11.59 17.51
C MET A 67 -3.92 -12.55 16.46
N LEU A 68 -5.11 -12.29 15.96
CA LEU A 68 -5.61 -12.91 14.74
C LEU A 68 -5.14 -12.04 13.58
N ALA A 69 -4.14 -12.52 12.84
CA ALA A 69 -3.47 -11.73 11.81
C ALA A 69 -4.47 -11.22 10.78
N SER A 70 -4.44 -9.92 10.57
CA SER A 70 -5.36 -9.21 9.70
C SER A 70 -4.80 -8.92 8.32
N HIS A 71 -3.61 -9.41 8.01
CA HIS A 71 -2.93 -9.27 6.73
C HIS A 71 -1.79 -10.30 6.65
N ASN A 72 -1.23 -10.49 5.46
CA ASN A 72 -0.02 -11.29 5.26
C ASN A 72 1.20 -10.38 5.43
N ALA A 73 2.22 -10.86 6.12
CA ALA A 73 3.52 -10.19 6.15
C ALA A 73 4.63 -11.15 6.55
N ASN A 74 5.74 -11.11 5.83
CA ASN A 74 6.96 -11.80 6.22
C ASN A 74 7.66 -11.07 7.36
N ALA A 75 8.46 -11.78 8.13
CA ALA A 75 9.26 -11.22 9.22
C ALA A 75 10.14 -10.05 8.72
N SER A 76 10.75 -10.20 7.55
CA SER A 76 11.56 -9.17 6.89
C SER A 76 10.77 -7.91 6.52
N GLN A 77 9.48 -8.06 6.25
CA GLN A 77 8.58 -6.95 5.94
C GLN A 77 8.00 -6.31 7.19
N ARG A 78 8.17 -6.83 8.40
CA ARG A 78 7.55 -6.30 9.63
C ARG A 78 8.53 -5.41 10.40
N SER A 79 8.04 -4.29 10.93
CA SER A 79 8.90 -3.33 11.63
C SER A 79 9.28 -3.90 13.00
N GLY A 80 10.21 -3.24 13.68
CA GLY A 80 10.60 -3.68 15.02
C GLY A 80 11.49 -4.93 15.07
N LYS A 81 12.05 -5.40 13.94
CA LYS A 81 13.05 -6.51 13.90
C LYS A 81 12.52 -7.82 14.49
N THR A 82 11.28 -8.18 14.17
CA THR A 82 10.69 -9.47 14.56
C THR A 82 11.15 -10.60 13.63
N ASN A 83 11.11 -11.84 14.12
CA ASN A 83 11.32 -13.06 13.33
C ASN A 83 10.00 -13.78 12.98
N GLN A 84 8.85 -13.15 13.23
CA GLN A 84 7.54 -13.75 13.04
C GLN A 84 6.93 -13.32 11.70
N SER A 85 6.77 -14.28 10.78
CA SER A 85 5.93 -14.13 9.60
C SER A 85 4.48 -14.48 9.93
N ILE A 86 3.54 -13.79 9.31
CA ILE A 86 2.10 -13.90 9.60
C ILE A 86 1.30 -14.07 8.32
N LYS A 87 0.22 -14.83 8.44
CA LYS A 87 -0.76 -15.05 7.37
C LYS A 87 -2.15 -14.69 7.86
N THR A 88 -2.88 -13.99 7.01
CA THR A 88 -4.25 -13.53 7.26
C THR A 88 -5.13 -14.67 7.78
N GLY A 89 -5.84 -14.40 8.87
CA GLY A 89 -6.77 -15.34 9.50
C GLY A 89 -6.09 -16.38 10.39
N GLU A 90 -4.77 -16.39 10.55
CA GLU A 90 -4.09 -17.28 11.49
C GLU A 90 -3.77 -16.57 12.82
N TRP A 91 -3.70 -17.34 13.92
CA TRP A 91 -3.40 -16.82 15.25
C TRP A 91 -1.90 -16.87 15.52
N TYR A 92 -1.36 -15.79 16.07
CA TYR A 92 0.06 -15.67 16.42
C TYR A 92 0.23 -15.00 17.79
N PRO A 93 1.38 -15.17 18.50
CA PRO A 93 1.78 -14.26 19.55
C PRO A 93 1.62 -12.82 19.08
N ALA A 94 0.93 -11.99 19.86
CA ALA A 94 0.79 -10.57 19.58
C ALA A 94 2.14 -9.88 19.80
N ILE A 95 2.89 -9.77 18.71
CA ILE A 95 4.17 -9.07 18.61
C ILE A 95 3.94 -7.84 17.72
N PRO A 96 4.32 -6.63 18.15
CA PRO A 96 4.18 -5.44 17.32
C PRO A 96 5.13 -5.50 16.10
N PRO A 97 4.73 -4.90 14.96
CA PRO A 97 3.43 -4.26 14.73
C PRO A 97 2.33 -5.28 14.39
N MET A 98 1.10 -4.99 14.84
CA MET A 98 -0.06 -5.88 14.65
C MET A 98 -0.98 -5.48 13.47
N PHE A 99 -1.01 -4.20 13.08
CA PHE A 99 -2.03 -3.67 12.16
C PHE A 99 -1.58 -3.65 10.70
N HIS A 100 -0.38 -3.13 10.46
CA HIS A 100 0.29 -3.15 9.17
C HIS A 100 1.74 -3.53 9.38
N PRO A 101 2.41 -4.08 8.36
CA PRO A 101 3.81 -4.48 8.50
C PRO A 101 4.69 -3.28 8.87
N PHE A 102 4.43 -2.09 8.31
CA PHE A 102 5.22 -0.86 8.44
C PHE A 102 4.88 0.03 9.65
N GLU A 103 3.85 -0.28 10.43
CA GLU A 103 3.46 0.54 11.61
C GLU A 103 4.36 0.26 12.81
N ASN A 104 4.10 0.87 13.96
CA ASN A 104 4.89 0.68 15.18
C ASN A 104 4.06 0.15 16.35
N PHE A 105 4.46 0.48 17.59
CA PHE A 105 3.81 0.05 18.82
C PHE A 105 2.44 0.73 18.98
N SER A 106 1.40 -0.08 19.18
CA SER A 106 -0.01 0.33 19.27
C SER A 106 -0.52 0.35 20.72
N PRO A 107 -1.52 1.20 21.05
CA PRO A 107 -2.21 1.09 22.34
C PRO A 107 -2.88 -0.28 22.53
N ALA A 108 -3.22 -0.99 21.44
CA ALA A 108 -3.72 -2.36 21.49
C ALA A 108 -2.69 -3.36 22.02
N ASP A 109 -1.39 -3.16 21.71
CA ASP A 109 -0.30 -3.99 22.24
C ASP A 109 -0.28 -3.93 23.77
N TYR A 110 -0.32 -2.72 24.33
CA TYR A 110 -0.26 -2.57 25.79
C TYR A 110 -1.61 -2.84 26.46
N PHE A 111 -2.74 -2.59 25.78
CA PHE A 111 -4.06 -3.00 26.23
C PHE A 111 -4.09 -4.50 26.50
N GLY A 112 -3.69 -5.33 25.53
CA GLY A 112 -3.74 -6.77 25.68
C GLY A 112 -2.80 -7.29 26.77
N ARG A 113 -1.60 -6.72 26.88
CA ARG A 113 -0.66 -7.00 27.99
C ARG A 113 -1.28 -6.69 29.36
N ALA A 114 -1.88 -5.51 29.49
CA ALA A 114 -2.54 -5.10 30.72
C ALA A 114 -3.76 -5.96 31.05
N MET A 115 -4.49 -6.45 30.04
CA MET A 115 -5.62 -7.37 30.22
C MET A 115 -5.16 -8.74 30.72
N VAL A 116 -4.07 -9.30 30.16
CA VAL A 116 -3.46 -10.55 30.65
C VAL A 116 -3.01 -10.41 32.10
N ASP A 117 -2.40 -9.28 32.46
CA ASP A 117 -1.98 -8.99 33.83
C ASP A 117 -3.17 -8.87 34.80
N SER A 118 -4.29 -8.34 34.32
CA SER A 118 -5.46 -8.05 35.16
C SER A 118 -6.44 -9.22 35.30
N LEU A 119 -6.36 -10.21 34.41
CA LEU A 119 -7.24 -11.38 34.36
C LEU A 119 -6.44 -12.69 34.30
N PRO A 120 -5.83 -13.13 35.42
CA PRO A 120 -5.08 -14.38 35.46
C PRO A 120 -5.97 -15.57 35.05
N GLY A 121 -5.56 -16.33 34.04
CA GLY A 121 -6.33 -17.47 33.51
C GLY A 121 -7.13 -17.16 32.23
N VAL A 122 -7.13 -15.90 31.78
CA VAL A 122 -7.67 -15.49 30.49
C VAL A 122 -6.55 -15.45 29.45
N THR A 123 -6.83 -15.98 28.26
CA THR A 123 -6.07 -15.67 27.04
C THR A 123 -6.73 -14.48 26.37
N VAL A 124 -5.93 -13.52 25.89
CA VAL A 124 -6.40 -12.31 25.24
C VAL A 124 -6.06 -12.36 23.75
N GLY A 125 -7.06 -12.18 22.90
CA GLY A 125 -6.94 -12.08 21.45
C GLY A 125 -7.23 -10.68 20.95
N ILE A 126 -6.50 -10.21 19.94
CA ILE A 126 -6.79 -8.95 19.23
C ILE A 126 -7.08 -9.24 17.77
N ILE A 127 -8.12 -8.59 17.23
CA ILE A 127 -8.35 -8.46 15.80
C ILE A 127 -7.94 -7.03 15.41
N PRO A 128 -6.76 -6.83 14.77
CA PRO A 128 -6.20 -5.51 14.53
C PRO A 128 -6.52 -5.01 13.10
N VAL A 129 -7.43 -4.04 12.96
CA VAL A 129 -7.74 -3.43 11.64
C VAL A 129 -7.81 -1.91 11.76
N ALA A 130 -6.78 -1.19 11.34
CA ALA A 130 -6.71 0.27 11.43
C ALA A 130 -5.93 0.81 10.24
N ILE A 131 -6.28 1.99 9.73
CA ILE A 131 -5.62 2.61 8.58
C ILE A 131 -5.31 4.08 8.90
N GLY A 132 -4.07 4.52 8.71
CA GLY A 132 -3.70 5.92 8.91
C GLY A 132 -4.57 6.89 8.10
N ALA A 133 -4.76 8.10 8.62
CA ALA A 133 -5.43 9.23 7.94
C ALA A 133 -6.90 9.03 7.48
N VAL A 134 -7.53 7.87 7.65
CA VAL A 134 -8.89 7.64 7.14
C VAL A 134 -9.98 8.33 7.98
N SER A 135 -11.05 8.73 7.29
CA SER A 135 -12.37 9.01 7.90
C SER A 135 -13.02 7.72 8.40
N ILE A 136 -13.92 7.82 9.39
CA ILE A 136 -14.73 6.69 9.86
C ILE A 136 -15.50 5.98 8.73
N ARG A 137 -15.78 6.67 7.62
CA ARG A 137 -16.44 6.09 6.44
C ARG A 137 -15.68 4.91 5.84
N ALA A 138 -14.37 4.81 6.04
CA ALA A 138 -13.57 3.65 5.63
C ALA A 138 -13.99 2.35 6.32
N PHE A 139 -14.65 2.43 7.49
CA PHE A 139 -15.11 1.29 8.27
C PHE A 139 -16.63 1.08 8.21
N ASP A 140 -17.35 1.91 7.45
CA ASP A 140 -18.78 1.72 7.22
C ASP A 140 -18.98 0.88 5.95
N LYS A 141 -19.56 -0.32 6.11
CA LYS A 141 -19.82 -1.27 5.02
C LYS A 141 -20.62 -0.69 3.84
N ASP A 142 -21.39 0.37 4.06
CA ASP A 142 -22.22 0.99 3.03
C ASP A 142 -21.53 2.22 2.39
N GLN A 143 -20.42 2.72 2.98
CA GLN A 143 -19.75 3.94 2.52
C GLN A 143 -18.30 3.73 2.07
N TYR A 144 -17.62 2.67 2.51
CA TYR A 144 -16.16 2.53 2.34
C TYR A 144 -15.73 2.60 0.87
N GLU A 145 -16.45 1.95 -0.05
CA GLU A 145 -16.09 1.99 -1.47
C GLU A 145 -16.21 3.40 -2.06
N ALA A 146 -17.31 4.10 -1.75
CA ALA A 146 -17.52 5.46 -2.25
C ALA A 146 -16.50 6.43 -1.64
N TYR A 147 -16.12 6.21 -0.37
CA TYR A 147 -15.07 6.94 0.30
C TYR A 147 -13.71 6.75 -0.40
N PHE A 148 -13.28 5.51 -0.66
CA PHE A 148 -12.00 5.25 -1.33
C PHE A 148 -11.99 5.66 -2.81
N ARG A 149 -13.15 5.76 -3.47
CA ARG A 149 -13.25 6.39 -4.81
C ARG A 149 -13.23 7.92 -4.79
N GLY A 150 -13.43 8.54 -3.62
CA GLY A 150 -13.56 9.98 -3.45
C GLY A 150 -12.54 10.53 -2.46
N ASP A 151 -13.01 10.93 -1.27
CA ASP A 151 -12.19 11.62 -0.27
C ASP A 151 -11.01 10.80 0.27
N GLY A 152 -11.07 9.47 0.16
CA GLY A 152 -10.02 8.55 0.57
C GLY A 152 -9.14 8.05 -0.58
N LYS A 153 -9.24 8.63 -1.78
CA LYS A 153 -8.52 8.14 -2.97
C LYS A 153 -7.00 8.14 -2.81
N ASP A 154 -6.44 9.13 -2.12
CA ASP A 154 -4.98 9.23 -1.97
C ASP A 154 -4.49 8.10 -1.06
N ILE A 155 -5.23 7.80 0.02
CA ILE A 155 -4.95 6.66 0.91
C ILE A 155 -5.10 5.31 0.18
N MET A 156 -6.09 5.21 -0.72
CA MET A 156 -6.25 4.04 -1.59
C MET A 156 -5.05 3.87 -2.52
N ASN A 157 -4.55 4.98 -3.09
CA ASN A 157 -3.38 4.97 -3.97
C ASN A 157 -2.10 4.61 -3.23
N TRP A 158 -1.94 5.02 -1.96
CA TRP A 158 -0.87 4.56 -1.07
C TRP A 158 -0.95 3.05 -0.77
N GLY A 159 -2.05 2.38 -1.12
CA GLY A 159 -2.17 0.93 -0.97
C GLY A 159 -2.37 0.45 0.47
N TRP A 160 -2.52 1.33 1.46
CA TRP A 160 -2.78 0.91 2.86
C TRP A 160 -4.02 0.02 3.01
N PRO A 161 -5.15 0.28 2.32
CA PRO A 161 -6.32 -0.59 2.41
C PRO A 161 -6.09 -2.01 1.87
N LYS A 162 -5.02 -2.26 1.08
CA LYS A 162 -4.77 -3.56 0.44
C LYS A 162 -4.47 -4.67 1.43
N ASP A 163 -3.87 -4.35 2.57
CA ASP A 163 -3.65 -5.31 3.67
C ASP A 163 -4.97 -5.93 4.15
N TYR A 164 -6.09 -5.25 3.90
CA TYR A 164 -7.45 -5.66 4.22
C TYR A 164 -8.31 -5.88 2.97
N ASP A 165 -7.72 -6.26 1.84
CA ASP A 165 -8.37 -6.48 0.53
C ASP A 165 -9.17 -5.27 0.02
N ASN A 166 -8.75 -4.05 0.39
CA ASN A 166 -9.48 -2.81 0.16
C ASN A 166 -10.90 -2.79 0.76
N ASN A 167 -11.18 -3.69 1.71
CA ASN A 167 -12.45 -3.84 2.39
C ASN A 167 -12.26 -3.97 3.91
N PRO A 168 -11.90 -2.88 4.60
CA PRO A 168 -11.71 -2.89 6.05
C PRO A 168 -12.90 -3.43 6.87
N PRO A 169 -14.19 -3.06 6.59
CA PRO A 169 -15.30 -3.60 7.35
C PRO A 169 -15.51 -5.10 7.08
N GLY A 170 -15.28 -5.55 5.85
CA GLY A 170 -15.30 -6.96 5.48
C GLY A 170 -14.26 -7.77 6.25
N ARG A 171 -13.02 -7.26 6.33
CA ARG A 171 -11.93 -7.91 7.07
C ARG A 171 -12.22 -8.02 8.57
N ILE A 172 -12.78 -6.98 9.20
CA ILE A 172 -13.22 -7.06 10.60
C ILE A 172 -14.23 -8.19 10.77
N LEU A 173 -15.26 -8.24 9.92
CA LEU A 173 -16.34 -9.22 10.04
C LEU A 173 -15.86 -10.66 9.77
N GLU A 174 -14.99 -10.84 8.77
CA GLU A 174 -14.37 -12.13 8.45
C GLU A 174 -13.61 -12.70 9.65
N LEU A 175 -12.68 -11.91 10.21
CA LEU A 175 -11.85 -12.34 11.32
C LEU A 175 -12.67 -12.53 12.60
N ALA A 176 -13.67 -11.67 12.84
CA ALA A 176 -14.55 -11.81 14.00
C ALA A 176 -15.40 -13.09 13.94
N LYS A 177 -15.88 -13.49 12.76
CA LYS A 177 -16.56 -14.80 12.59
C LYS A 177 -15.63 -15.95 12.95
N LYS A 178 -14.41 -15.94 12.43
CA LYS A 178 -13.40 -16.97 12.73
C LYS A 178 -13.04 -17.01 14.21
N ALA A 179 -12.89 -15.85 14.84
CA ALA A 179 -12.51 -15.76 16.24
C ALA A 179 -13.57 -16.33 17.18
N LYS A 180 -14.87 -16.20 16.85
CA LYS A 180 -15.98 -16.80 17.60
C LYS A 180 -15.99 -18.34 17.59
N GLU A 181 -15.27 -18.98 16.68
CA GLU A 181 -15.19 -20.45 16.65
C GLU A 181 -14.37 -20.98 17.83
N VAL A 182 -13.49 -20.16 18.41
CA VAL A 182 -12.52 -20.58 19.43
C VAL A 182 -12.60 -19.79 20.74
N GLY A 183 -13.20 -18.60 20.74
CA GLY A 183 -13.34 -17.76 21.93
C GLY A 183 -14.54 -16.83 21.91
N VAL A 184 -14.54 -15.82 22.79
CA VAL A 184 -15.64 -14.88 22.99
C VAL A 184 -15.20 -13.46 22.63
N ILE A 185 -15.95 -12.79 21.76
CA ILE A 185 -15.76 -11.36 21.50
C ILE A 185 -16.27 -10.58 22.72
N LYS A 186 -15.35 -9.99 23.47
CA LYS A 186 -15.62 -9.32 24.76
C LYS A 186 -15.68 -7.80 24.67
N GLY A 187 -15.36 -7.20 23.53
CA GLY A 187 -15.50 -5.75 23.35
C GLY A 187 -14.72 -5.19 22.18
N PHE A 188 -14.83 -3.88 22.03
CA PHE A 188 -14.12 -3.09 21.03
C PHE A 188 -13.24 -2.05 21.70
N ILE A 189 -12.03 -1.85 21.18
CA ILE A 189 -11.22 -0.66 21.44
C ILE A 189 -11.10 0.14 20.15
N PHE A 190 -11.33 1.45 20.25
CA PHE A 190 -11.47 2.32 19.10
C PHE A 190 -10.71 3.62 19.27
N HIS A 191 -9.87 3.98 18.30
CA HIS A 191 -9.15 5.26 18.31
C HIS A 191 -9.19 5.93 16.94
N GLN A 192 -10.04 6.95 16.83
CA GLN A 192 -10.21 7.73 15.61
C GLN A 192 -10.89 9.05 15.92
N GLY A 193 -10.63 10.04 15.08
CA GLY A 193 -11.35 11.32 15.07
C GLY A 193 -10.52 12.44 14.48
N GLU A 194 -9.21 12.26 14.30
CA GLU A 194 -8.30 13.28 13.79
C GLU A 194 -8.67 13.70 12.37
N SER A 195 -9.17 12.78 11.52
CA SER A 195 -9.60 13.07 10.15
C SER A 195 -11.06 13.56 10.02
N ASP A 196 -11.86 13.51 11.09
CA ASP A 196 -13.30 13.86 11.06
C ASP A 196 -13.63 15.00 12.03
N GLY A 197 -14.84 15.57 11.96
CA GLY A 197 -15.28 16.64 12.87
C GLY A 197 -15.76 16.18 14.25
N THR A 198 -15.80 14.85 14.50
CA THR A 198 -16.43 14.20 15.66
C THR A 198 -17.85 14.68 15.98
N ASP A 199 -18.58 15.12 14.96
CA ASP A 199 -19.94 15.63 15.05
C ASP A 199 -21.00 14.52 15.26
N ALA A 200 -22.28 14.89 15.24
CA ALA A 200 -23.37 13.94 15.44
C ALA A 200 -23.48 12.86 14.35
N ASN A 201 -23.12 13.17 13.10
CA ASN A 201 -23.12 12.19 12.01
C ASN A 201 -21.95 11.23 12.13
N TRP A 202 -20.77 11.74 12.50
CA TRP A 202 -19.62 10.91 12.84
C TRP A 202 -19.97 9.93 13.97
N ARG A 203 -20.56 10.40 15.08
CA ARG A 203 -20.94 9.52 16.21
C ARG A 203 -21.95 8.44 15.81
N LYS A 204 -22.94 8.79 14.98
CA LYS A 204 -23.90 7.82 14.42
C LYS A 204 -23.20 6.78 13.55
N THR A 205 -22.23 7.20 12.74
CA THR A 205 -21.46 6.31 11.88
C THR A 205 -20.57 5.38 12.71
N VAL A 206 -19.87 5.89 13.73
CA VAL A 206 -19.11 5.05 14.69
C VAL A 206 -20.02 4.00 15.32
N TYR A 207 -21.17 4.39 15.85
CA TYR A 207 -22.13 3.44 16.41
C TYR A 207 -22.62 2.42 15.39
N LYS A 208 -22.90 2.84 14.15
CA LYS A 208 -23.30 1.96 13.06
C LYS A 208 -22.23 0.91 12.76
N THR A 209 -20.95 1.29 12.64
CA THR A 209 -19.86 0.32 12.37
C THR A 209 -19.77 -0.78 13.43
N TYR A 210 -19.91 -0.42 14.71
CA TYR A 210 -20.05 -1.38 15.81
C TYR A 210 -21.30 -2.25 15.66
N LYS A 211 -22.46 -1.62 15.44
CA LYS A 211 -23.76 -2.31 15.40
C LYS A 211 -23.84 -3.30 14.23
N ASP A 212 -23.25 -2.97 13.09
CA ASP A 212 -23.16 -3.84 11.92
C ASP A 212 -22.42 -5.15 12.27
N VAL A 213 -21.35 -5.09 13.07
CA VAL A 213 -20.62 -6.28 13.55
C VAL A 213 -21.44 -7.05 14.58
N ILE A 214 -22.04 -6.37 15.56
CA ILE A 214 -22.91 -6.99 16.57
C ILE A 214 -24.04 -7.78 15.92
N ASP A 215 -24.74 -7.17 14.96
CA ASP A 215 -25.89 -7.78 14.29
C ASP A 215 -25.46 -8.93 13.37
N ALA A 216 -24.41 -8.74 12.58
CA ALA A 216 -23.91 -9.77 11.68
C ALA A 216 -23.40 -11.03 12.41
N LEU A 217 -22.99 -10.89 13.68
CA LEU A 217 -22.50 -11.98 14.52
C LEU A 217 -23.54 -12.47 15.54
N GLY A 218 -24.73 -11.85 15.61
CA GLY A 218 -25.75 -12.18 16.61
C GLY A 218 -25.25 -12.04 18.05
N LEU A 219 -24.45 -11.00 18.34
CA LEU A 219 -23.93 -10.71 19.68
C LEU A 219 -24.94 -9.91 20.49
N ASP A 220 -24.88 -10.03 21.83
CA ASP A 220 -25.65 -9.15 22.71
C ASP A 220 -24.86 -7.85 22.98
N GLU A 221 -25.43 -6.73 22.56
CA GLU A 221 -24.90 -5.39 22.80
C GLU A 221 -24.69 -5.10 24.31
N ASN A 222 -25.42 -5.76 25.20
CA ASN A 222 -25.24 -5.62 26.64
C ASN A 222 -23.97 -6.34 27.16
N GLU A 223 -23.38 -7.24 26.38
CA GLU A 223 -22.21 -8.02 26.76
C GLU A 223 -20.93 -7.54 26.08
N VAL A 224 -21.06 -6.77 25.01
CA VAL A 224 -19.92 -6.36 24.15
C VAL A 224 -19.72 -4.84 24.24
N PRO A 225 -19.04 -4.33 25.28
CA PRO A 225 -18.77 -2.91 25.44
C PRO A 225 -17.88 -2.30 24.35
N PHE A 226 -17.96 -0.98 24.25
CA PHE A 226 -17.16 -0.17 23.35
C PHE A 226 -16.34 0.85 24.13
N VAL A 227 -15.01 0.82 24.00
CA VAL A 227 -14.12 1.80 24.65
C VAL A 227 -13.45 2.63 23.58
N ALA A 228 -13.61 3.96 23.65
CA ALA A 228 -12.97 4.90 22.75
C ALA A 228 -11.85 5.67 23.46
N GLY A 229 -10.76 5.97 22.75
CA GLY A 229 -9.68 6.82 23.26
C GLY A 229 -9.80 8.27 22.82
N GLU A 230 -9.40 9.19 23.71
CA GLU A 230 -9.26 10.61 23.37
C GLU A 230 -7.99 10.86 22.54
N LEU A 231 -8.04 11.85 21.64
CA LEU A 231 -6.91 12.30 20.83
C LEU A 231 -5.90 13.08 21.68
N LEU A 232 -4.65 13.19 21.22
CA LEU A 232 -3.56 13.84 21.95
C LEU A 232 -3.95 15.24 22.47
N GLN A 233 -3.75 15.47 23.78
CA GLN A 233 -4.12 16.71 24.48
C GLN A 233 -2.93 17.59 24.85
N GLU A 234 -1.77 16.98 25.10
CA GLU A 234 -0.60 17.67 25.62
C GLU A 234 0.37 18.06 24.49
N GLY A 235 1.18 19.09 24.75
CA GLY A 235 2.17 19.57 23.78
C GLY A 235 1.54 20.19 22.54
N GLN A 236 2.30 20.22 21.44
CA GLN A 236 1.77 20.62 20.14
C GLN A 236 0.71 19.58 19.74
N ASN A 237 -0.55 20.02 19.60
CA ASN A 237 -1.64 19.14 19.23
C ASN A 237 -2.59 19.83 18.23
N CYS A 238 -3.07 19.08 17.25
CA CYS A 238 -4.05 19.58 16.26
C CYS A 238 -5.50 19.36 16.68
N CYS A 239 -5.72 18.37 17.55
CA CYS A 239 -6.96 17.59 17.47
C CYS A 239 -7.68 17.44 18.81
N SER A 240 -7.14 17.98 19.91
CA SER A 240 -7.76 17.89 21.25
C SER A 240 -9.16 18.51 21.34
N SER A 241 -9.47 19.51 20.51
CA SER A 241 -10.80 20.14 20.43
C SER A 241 -11.91 19.15 20.08
N LYS A 242 -11.57 18.03 19.44
CA LYS A 242 -12.49 16.98 19.01
C LYS A 242 -12.85 15.99 20.13
N ASN A 243 -12.12 15.98 21.24
CA ASN A 243 -12.35 15.06 22.36
C ASN A 243 -13.73 15.21 22.99
N GLY A 244 -14.32 16.42 22.95
CA GLY A 244 -15.71 16.63 23.37
C GLY A 244 -16.71 15.80 22.58
N GLY A 245 -16.50 15.64 21.27
CA GLY A 245 -17.31 14.79 20.40
C GLY A 245 -17.10 13.30 20.67
N ILE A 246 -15.87 12.87 20.94
CA ILE A 246 -15.55 11.48 21.32
C ILE A 246 -16.23 11.11 22.63
N ALA A 247 -16.15 11.98 23.65
CA ALA A 247 -16.80 11.77 24.94
C ALA A 247 -18.34 11.68 24.83
N GLN A 248 -18.94 12.24 23.77
CA GLN A 248 -20.38 12.16 23.50
C GLN A 248 -20.82 10.82 22.89
N LEU A 249 -19.90 9.95 22.44
CA LEU A 249 -20.25 8.59 21.97
C LEU A 249 -21.02 7.80 23.04
N LYS A 250 -20.82 8.09 24.34
CA LYS A 250 -21.59 7.50 25.45
C LYS A 250 -23.12 7.60 25.31
N GLN A 251 -23.62 8.50 24.47
CA GLN A 251 -25.05 8.68 24.22
C GLN A 251 -25.62 7.63 23.25
N ASN A 252 -24.75 6.96 22.47
CA ASN A 252 -25.14 6.00 21.44
C ASN A 252 -24.99 4.55 21.89
N PHE A 253 -24.05 4.27 22.80
CA PHE A 253 -23.70 2.91 23.22
C PHE A 253 -24.30 2.55 24.59
N LYS A 254 -24.76 1.29 24.75
CA LYS A 254 -25.26 0.78 26.03
C LYS A 254 -24.17 0.64 27.10
N LYS A 255 -22.98 0.18 26.71
CA LYS A 255 -21.79 0.09 27.55
C LYS A 255 -20.63 0.80 26.89
N PHE A 256 -20.25 1.94 27.45
CA PHE A 256 -19.23 2.80 26.89
C PHE A 256 -18.17 3.15 27.92
N GLY A 257 -16.90 3.12 27.51
CA GLY A 257 -15.75 3.60 28.27
C GLY A 257 -14.98 4.66 27.50
N LEU A 258 -14.35 5.61 28.21
CA LEU A 258 -13.53 6.65 27.62
C LEU A 258 -12.11 6.58 28.16
N ALA A 259 -11.17 6.11 27.33
CA ALA A 259 -9.76 6.07 27.67
C ALA A 259 -9.17 7.48 27.49
N SER A 260 -9.02 8.21 28.61
CA SER A 260 -8.56 9.60 28.55
C SER A 260 -7.10 9.72 28.10
N SER A 261 -6.80 10.74 27.30
CA SER A 261 -5.44 11.07 26.85
C SER A 261 -4.80 12.22 27.63
N LYS A 262 -5.46 12.69 28.70
CA LYS A 262 -4.93 13.77 29.54
C LYS A 262 -3.59 13.38 30.16
N GLY A 263 -2.61 14.26 30.05
CA GLY A 263 -1.24 14.05 30.55
C GLY A 263 -0.39 13.07 29.73
N LEU A 264 -0.87 12.60 28.57
CA LEU A 264 -0.12 11.67 27.72
C LEU A 264 0.81 12.42 26.77
N GLN A 265 2.00 11.85 26.55
CA GLN A 265 3.04 12.46 25.74
C GLN A 265 2.86 12.15 24.25
N GLY A 266 3.00 13.17 23.40
CA GLY A 266 3.15 13.03 21.96
C GLY A 266 4.51 12.44 21.58
N ASN A 267 4.71 12.14 20.30
CA ASN A 267 5.97 11.59 19.79
C ASN A 267 7.10 12.65 19.67
N GLY A 268 6.76 13.94 19.84
CA GLY A 268 7.70 15.06 19.71
C GLY A 268 8.09 15.40 18.28
N LYS A 269 7.47 14.77 17.27
CA LYS A 269 7.74 14.95 15.84
C LYS A 269 6.58 15.62 15.13
N ASP A 270 5.35 15.35 15.55
CA ASP A 270 4.13 15.83 14.89
C ASP A 270 3.04 16.21 15.92
N PRO A 271 1.98 16.92 15.52
CA PRO A 271 0.93 17.38 16.42
C PRO A 271 -0.23 16.39 16.62
N TYR A 272 -0.10 15.12 16.23
CA TYR A 272 -1.22 14.18 16.24
C TYR A 272 -0.91 12.83 16.89
N HIS A 273 0.32 12.33 16.81
CA HIS A 273 0.68 11.00 17.28
C HIS A 273 1.19 10.96 18.72
N PHE A 274 0.76 9.93 19.45
CA PHE A 274 1.33 9.59 20.75
C PHE A 274 2.75 9.03 20.59
N GLY A 275 3.64 9.40 21.50
CA GLY A 275 4.94 8.74 21.64
C GLY A 275 4.80 7.42 22.41
N ARG A 276 5.87 6.62 22.48
CA ARG A 276 5.86 5.31 23.18
C ARG A 276 5.24 5.36 24.58
N ALA A 277 5.65 6.32 25.41
CA ALA A 277 5.12 6.47 26.76
C ALA A 277 3.61 6.79 26.79
N GLY A 278 3.15 7.63 25.86
CA GLY A 278 1.73 7.93 25.67
C GLY A 278 0.94 6.71 25.23
N VAL A 279 1.44 5.96 24.26
CA VAL A 279 0.81 4.73 23.77
C VAL A 279 0.65 3.67 24.87
N ILE A 280 1.70 3.44 25.65
CA ILE A 280 1.69 2.48 26.77
C ILE A 280 0.60 2.85 27.79
N GLU A 281 0.59 4.10 28.23
CA GLU A 281 -0.37 4.57 29.23
C GLU A 281 -1.80 4.60 28.67
N LEU A 282 -1.98 4.96 27.40
CA LEU A 282 -3.28 4.90 26.74
C LEU A 282 -3.82 3.46 26.70
N GLY A 283 -2.98 2.47 26.37
CA GLY A 283 -3.36 1.05 26.41
C GLY A 283 -3.79 0.58 27.80
N LYS A 284 -3.09 1.02 28.86
CA LYS A 284 -3.52 0.76 30.25
C LYS A 284 -4.88 1.39 30.56
N ARG A 285 -5.15 2.59 30.05
CA ARG A 285 -6.44 3.27 30.24
C ARG A 285 -7.57 2.59 29.48
N TYR A 286 -7.34 2.11 28.26
CA TYR A 286 -8.28 1.22 27.57
C TYR A 286 -8.60 -0.02 28.41
N CYS A 287 -7.58 -0.66 28.99
CA CYS A 287 -7.76 -1.83 29.83
C CYS A 287 -8.60 -1.49 31.07
N SER A 288 -8.26 -0.41 31.76
CA SER A 288 -9.00 0.07 32.95
C SER A 288 -10.48 0.33 32.65
N GLU A 289 -10.79 0.99 31.53
CA GLU A 289 -12.17 1.23 31.12
C GLU A 289 -12.90 -0.06 30.72
N MET A 290 -12.24 -0.92 29.94
CA MET A 290 -12.83 -2.21 29.50
C MET A 290 -13.18 -3.09 30.70
N LEU A 291 -12.28 -3.20 31.68
CA LEU A 291 -12.49 -3.94 32.92
C LEU A 291 -13.65 -3.39 33.76
N LYS A 292 -14.13 -2.16 33.56
CA LYS A 292 -15.34 -1.68 34.27
C LYS A 292 -16.63 -2.24 33.65
N LEU A 293 -16.57 -2.74 32.41
CA LEU A 293 -17.75 -2.97 31.57
C LEU A 293 -17.99 -4.45 31.24
N ILE A 294 -16.92 -5.25 31.20
CA ILE A 294 -17.00 -6.68 30.88
C ILE A 294 -17.35 -7.54 32.10
N ASP A 295 -17.92 -8.71 31.84
CA ASP A 295 -17.90 -9.81 32.80
C ASP A 295 -16.49 -10.40 32.89
N LYS A 296 -16.03 -10.58 34.13
CA LYS A 296 -14.68 -11.09 34.48
C LYS A 296 -14.73 -12.50 35.05
N THR A 297 -15.88 -13.16 34.99
CA THR A 297 -16.02 -14.54 35.43
C THR A 297 -15.07 -15.42 34.61
N ILE A 298 -14.27 -16.23 35.31
CA ILE A 298 -13.34 -17.20 34.73
C ILE A 298 -13.92 -18.57 34.99
N ASP A 299 -14.05 -19.36 33.94
CA ASP A 299 -14.44 -20.76 34.05
C ASP A 299 -13.18 -21.61 34.33
N PRO A 300 -12.99 -22.15 35.54
CA PRO A 300 -11.81 -22.96 35.85
C PRO A 300 -11.73 -24.26 35.04
N ASP A 301 -12.86 -24.71 34.48
CA ASP A 301 -12.99 -25.93 33.70
C ASP A 301 -13.01 -25.65 32.18
N ALA A 302 -12.72 -24.42 31.77
CA ALA A 302 -12.67 -24.04 30.36
C ALA A 302 -11.72 -24.96 29.58
N PRO A 303 -12.12 -25.45 28.39
CA PRO A 303 -11.25 -26.27 27.55
C PRO A 303 -10.00 -25.47 27.17
N PRO A 304 -8.87 -26.10 26.83
CA PRO A 304 -7.72 -25.38 26.29
C PRO A 304 -8.12 -24.58 25.05
N VAL A 305 -7.46 -23.45 24.82
CA VAL A 305 -7.64 -22.69 23.58
C VAL A 305 -7.17 -23.58 22.42
N ASN A 306 -8.10 -23.99 21.55
CA ASN A 306 -7.82 -24.92 20.46
C ASN A 306 -7.26 -24.16 19.24
N LEU A 307 -5.98 -23.85 19.29
CA LEU A 307 -5.23 -23.22 18.21
C LEU A 307 -4.08 -24.13 17.78
N VAL A 308 -3.72 -24.07 16.51
CA VAL A 308 -2.36 -24.47 16.10
C VAL A 308 -1.39 -23.62 16.92
N ASP A 309 -0.33 -24.23 17.45
CA ASP A 309 0.63 -23.54 18.33
C ASP A 309 1.06 -22.22 17.67
N PRO A 310 0.60 -21.08 18.20
CA PRO A 310 0.78 -19.80 17.53
C PRO A 310 2.26 -19.41 17.53
N SER A 311 3.09 -20.01 18.41
CA SER A 311 4.53 -19.80 18.46
C SER A 311 5.32 -20.54 17.37
N GLN A 312 4.70 -21.51 16.69
CA GLN A 312 5.32 -22.33 15.65
C GLN A 312 4.92 -21.88 14.25
N SER A 313 4.85 -20.56 14.00
CA SER A 313 4.53 -20.04 12.66
C SER A 313 5.38 -20.75 11.61
N THR A 314 4.72 -21.51 10.73
CA THR A 314 5.36 -22.19 9.60
C THR A 314 5.22 -21.38 8.31
N VAL A 315 4.79 -20.12 8.41
CA VAL A 315 4.67 -19.22 7.25
C VAL A 315 6.09 -19.02 6.72
N PRO A 316 6.46 -19.60 5.57
CA PRO A 316 7.75 -19.36 4.96
C PRO A 316 7.81 -17.89 4.58
N ASP A 317 8.97 -17.26 4.66
CA ASP A 317 9.16 -15.96 4.04
C ASP A 317 8.80 -16.09 2.54
N GLU A 318 7.87 -15.26 2.08
CA GLU A 318 7.55 -15.22 0.66
C GLU A 318 8.83 -14.90 -0.13
N PRO A 319 8.98 -15.48 -1.33
CA PRO A 319 10.08 -15.13 -2.22
C PRO A 319 10.09 -13.61 -2.48
N PRO A 320 11.25 -13.04 -2.85
CA PRO A 320 11.38 -11.61 -3.13
C PRO A 320 10.24 -11.15 -4.05
N GLU A 321 9.62 -10.01 -3.72
CA GLU A 321 8.51 -9.48 -4.52
C GLU A 321 8.90 -9.47 -6.01
N GLU A 322 8.00 -9.96 -6.86
CA GLU A 322 8.17 -9.87 -8.29
C GLU A 322 8.20 -8.40 -8.71
N TYR A 323 9.03 -8.07 -9.69
CA TYR A 323 9.12 -6.71 -10.20
C TYR A 323 7.80 -6.31 -10.89
N GLY A 324 7.26 -5.15 -10.54
CA GLY A 324 6.00 -4.67 -11.09
C GLY A 324 5.43 -3.46 -10.36
N PRO A 325 4.24 -2.97 -10.73
CA PRO A 325 3.60 -1.84 -10.06
C PRO A 325 3.42 -2.10 -8.56
N TYR A 326 3.56 -1.05 -7.74
CA TYR A 326 3.21 -1.14 -6.32
C TYR A 326 1.74 -1.43 -6.12
N THR A 327 0.91 -0.80 -6.95
CA THR A 327 -0.51 -1.08 -7.02
C THR A 327 -0.90 -1.56 -8.41
N ASP A 328 -1.60 -0.73 -9.17
CA ASP A 328 -1.87 -0.92 -10.59
C ASP A 328 -0.94 0.01 -11.39
N PRO A 329 -0.75 -0.19 -12.71
CA PRO A 329 -0.03 0.77 -13.53
C PRO A 329 -0.61 2.18 -13.37
N ILE A 330 0.25 3.18 -13.20
CA ILE A 330 -0.18 4.55 -12.93
C ILE A 330 -0.62 5.20 -14.24
N GLU A 331 -1.86 5.66 -14.30
CA GLU A 331 -2.44 6.25 -15.50
C GLU A 331 -1.87 7.65 -15.81
N ILE A 332 -1.48 7.87 -17.07
CA ILE A 332 -1.02 9.15 -17.63
C ILE A 332 -1.96 9.52 -18.79
N PRO A 333 -2.67 10.67 -18.75
CA PRO A 333 -2.44 11.83 -17.89
C PRO A 333 -2.90 11.64 -16.45
N GLY A 334 -2.16 12.20 -15.50
CA GLY A 334 -2.41 11.98 -14.09
C GLY A 334 -1.21 12.36 -13.22
N LYS A 335 -1.31 11.99 -11.94
CA LYS A 335 -0.23 12.12 -10.97
C LYS A 335 0.44 10.77 -10.75
N VAL A 336 1.77 10.79 -10.77
CA VAL A 336 2.64 9.73 -10.28
C VAL A 336 3.12 10.18 -8.90
N GLU A 337 2.49 9.65 -7.85
CA GLU A 337 2.93 9.84 -6.45
C GLU A 337 4.33 9.21 -6.29
N ALA A 338 5.28 9.92 -5.68
CA ALA A 338 6.68 9.52 -5.63
C ALA A 338 6.89 8.22 -4.84
N GLU A 339 6.09 8.01 -3.80
CA GLU A 339 6.11 6.84 -2.93
C GLU A 339 5.54 5.56 -3.57
N ASN A 340 4.88 5.69 -4.74
CA ASN A 340 4.25 4.58 -5.47
C ASN A 340 5.18 3.93 -6.50
N TYR A 341 6.50 3.97 -6.29
CA TYR A 341 7.47 3.27 -7.12
C TYR A 341 7.30 1.75 -7.04
N ASN A 342 7.74 1.06 -8.08
CA ASN A 342 7.58 -0.37 -8.30
C ASN A 342 8.03 -1.24 -7.11
N LYS A 343 7.49 -2.46 -7.06
CA LYS A 343 7.99 -3.56 -6.25
C LYS A 343 9.15 -4.24 -6.97
N GLY A 344 9.92 -5.07 -6.25
CA GLY A 344 11.04 -5.81 -6.83
C GLY A 344 12.37 -5.63 -6.11
N GLY A 345 12.43 -4.72 -5.14
CA GLY A 345 13.60 -4.47 -4.29
C GLY A 345 14.67 -3.58 -4.92
N ALA A 346 15.74 -3.38 -4.15
CA ALA A 346 16.92 -2.60 -4.55
C ALA A 346 17.55 -3.13 -5.84
N ASP A 347 18.16 -2.22 -6.61
CA ASP A 347 18.79 -2.44 -7.91
C ASP A 347 17.84 -2.87 -9.04
N LYS A 348 16.54 -3.08 -8.74
CA LYS A 348 15.50 -3.38 -9.72
C LYS A 348 14.45 -2.28 -9.78
N ALA A 349 13.83 -1.96 -8.65
CA ALA A 349 12.74 -0.99 -8.57
C ALA A 349 13.17 0.38 -8.05
N TYR A 350 14.20 0.40 -7.21
CA TYR A 350 14.81 1.61 -6.71
C TYR A 350 16.31 1.38 -6.49
N TYR A 351 17.05 2.48 -6.33
CA TYR A 351 18.40 2.48 -5.80
C TYR A 351 18.51 3.62 -4.80
N ASP A 352 18.89 3.26 -3.58
CA ASP A 352 19.07 4.15 -2.44
C ASP A 352 20.50 3.96 -1.92
N LEU A 353 21.18 5.06 -1.59
CA LEU A 353 22.56 5.04 -1.10
C LEU A 353 22.64 4.81 0.40
N SER A 354 21.55 5.07 1.11
CA SER A 354 21.40 4.84 2.54
C SER A 354 20.82 3.44 2.81
N LYS A 355 20.68 3.09 4.09
CA LYS A 355 20.12 1.80 4.50
C LYS A 355 18.95 2.02 5.44
N GLY A 356 17.80 1.47 5.04
CA GLY A 356 16.53 1.59 5.72
C GLY A 356 15.89 2.96 5.54
N ASN A 357 14.56 2.95 5.45
CA ASN A 357 13.72 4.14 5.39
C ASN A 357 13.76 4.94 6.72
N GLU A 358 14.52 6.04 6.77
CA GLU A 358 14.66 6.99 7.88
C GLU A 358 13.31 7.60 8.30
N GLY A 359 12.40 7.78 7.33
CA GLY A 359 11.05 8.27 7.55
C GLY A 359 10.09 7.26 8.17
N GLY A 360 10.36 5.97 7.95
CA GLY A 360 9.63 4.84 8.51
C GLY A 360 8.16 4.77 8.11
N LYS A 361 7.76 5.39 6.99
CA LYS A 361 6.37 5.36 6.48
C LYS A 361 6.26 4.51 5.23
N LEU A 362 5.06 3.95 5.02
CA LEU A 362 4.62 3.19 3.85
C LEU A 362 5.37 1.86 3.58
N ARG A 363 6.70 1.90 3.52
CA ARG A 363 7.54 0.82 3.03
C ARG A 363 8.74 0.56 3.94
N LYS A 364 9.39 -0.57 3.67
CA LYS A 364 10.43 -1.22 4.49
C LYS A 364 11.78 -1.32 3.81
N ASP A 365 11.78 -0.98 2.53
CA ASP A 365 12.94 -0.83 1.70
C ASP A 365 13.78 0.36 2.15
N ASP A 366 14.87 0.60 1.44
CA ASP A 366 15.83 1.64 1.79
C ASP A 366 15.32 3.04 1.42
N VAL A 367 14.26 3.18 0.60
CA VAL A 367 13.75 4.49 0.18
C VAL A 367 13.12 5.23 1.36
N ASP A 368 13.62 6.45 1.58
CA ASP A 368 13.17 7.33 2.65
C ASP A 368 11.81 7.97 2.34
N ILE A 369 10.78 7.47 3.04
CA ILE A 369 9.40 7.92 2.91
C ILE A 369 8.91 8.40 4.28
N TYR A 370 8.46 9.65 4.32
CA TYR A 370 7.90 10.25 5.52
C TYR A 370 6.66 11.09 5.22
N GLN A 371 6.04 11.64 6.27
CA GLN A 371 4.77 12.35 6.16
C GLN A 371 4.90 13.77 6.73
N PRO A 372 5.35 14.76 5.94
CA PRO A 372 5.23 16.16 6.34
C PRO A 372 3.74 16.56 6.32
N ASN A 373 3.23 17.02 7.46
CA ASN A 373 1.82 17.39 7.63
C ASN A 373 0.84 16.22 7.36
N MET A 374 0.08 16.26 6.26
CA MET A 374 -0.91 15.22 5.88
C MET A 374 -0.56 14.47 4.57
N GLY A 375 0.48 14.88 3.83
CA GLY A 375 0.90 14.23 2.57
C GLY A 375 2.09 13.29 2.78
N ILE A 376 2.21 12.25 1.96
CA ILE A 376 3.35 11.31 1.96
C ILE A 376 4.34 11.77 0.91
N VAL A 377 5.64 11.75 1.23
CA VAL A 377 6.67 12.22 0.33
C VAL A 377 7.86 11.27 0.35
N VAL A 378 8.58 11.22 -0.76
CA VAL A 378 9.95 10.71 -0.79
C VAL A 378 10.88 11.88 -0.52
N GLY A 379 11.80 11.75 0.43
CA GLY A 379 12.78 12.78 0.73
C GLY A 379 14.09 12.18 1.20
N HIS A 380 14.91 12.95 1.92
CA HIS A 380 16.28 12.55 2.29
C HIS A 380 17.14 12.10 1.08
N CYS A 381 16.71 12.46 -0.14
CA CYS A 381 17.27 11.95 -1.36
C CYS A 381 18.71 12.40 -1.56
N GLN A 382 19.53 11.48 -2.09
CA GLN A 382 20.92 11.69 -2.42
C GLN A 382 21.13 11.60 -3.95
N LYS A 383 22.06 12.40 -4.46
CA LYS A 383 22.44 12.39 -5.87
C LYS A 383 22.84 10.98 -6.34
N GLY A 384 22.22 10.55 -7.42
CA GLY A 384 22.45 9.24 -8.04
C GLY A 384 21.44 8.16 -7.64
N GLU A 385 20.56 8.44 -6.68
CA GLU A 385 19.42 7.59 -6.36
C GLU A 385 18.37 7.64 -7.46
N TRP A 386 17.58 6.58 -7.57
CA TRP A 386 16.52 6.51 -8.57
C TRP A 386 15.36 5.62 -8.14
N LEU A 387 14.19 5.93 -8.67
CA LEU A 387 12.93 5.21 -8.48
C LEU A 387 12.32 4.88 -9.84
N LYS A 388 11.76 3.67 -9.99
CA LYS A 388 11.07 3.24 -11.21
C LYS A 388 9.59 3.00 -10.97
N TYR A 389 8.79 3.29 -11.99
CA TYR A 389 7.33 3.20 -11.94
C TYR A 389 6.84 2.53 -13.22
N THR A 390 5.82 1.70 -13.07
CA THR A 390 5.04 1.18 -14.20
C THR A 390 3.91 2.16 -14.46
N VAL A 391 3.90 2.79 -15.64
CA VAL A 391 2.89 3.79 -16.02
C VAL A 391 2.16 3.34 -17.28
N ASN A 392 0.87 3.69 -17.39
CA ASN A 392 0.08 3.45 -18.60
C ASN A 392 -0.32 4.79 -19.21
N VAL A 393 0.20 5.10 -20.40
CA VAL A 393 -0.13 6.31 -21.14
C VAL A 393 -1.39 6.05 -21.96
N GLU A 394 -2.44 6.83 -21.71
CA GLU A 394 -3.75 6.64 -22.33
C GLU A 394 -3.74 6.97 -23.83
N ASN A 395 -3.01 8.01 -24.25
CA ASN A 395 -3.03 8.53 -25.62
C ASN A 395 -1.66 8.98 -26.11
N ASP A 396 -1.37 8.76 -27.39
CA ASP A 396 -0.24 9.42 -28.06
C ASP A 396 -0.42 10.94 -27.97
N GLY A 397 0.63 11.68 -27.59
CA GLY A 397 0.54 13.13 -27.53
C GLY A 397 1.72 13.84 -26.89
N GLU A 398 1.62 15.17 -26.84
CA GLU A 398 2.56 16.03 -26.09
C GLU A 398 2.00 16.28 -24.69
N TYR A 399 2.78 15.96 -23.68
CA TYR A 399 2.43 16.13 -22.27
C TYR A 399 3.28 17.23 -21.64
N GLU A 400 2.65 18.11 -20.88
CA GLU A 400 3.33 19.02 -19.96
C GLU A 400 3.64 18.29 -18.66
N ILE A 401 4.87 18.48 -18.17
CA ILE A 401 5.39 17.82 -16.98
C ILE A 401 5.59 18.88 -15.90
N SER A 402 5.11 18.58 -14.70
CA SER A 402 5.41 19.35 -13.49
C SER A 402 5.55 18.41 -12.31
N ALA A 403 6.13 18.87 -11.20
CA ALA A 403 6.17 18.10 -9.97
C ALA A 403 5.90 19.00 -8.77
N ASN A 404 5.33 18.43 -7.72
CA ASN A 404 5.20 19.10 -6.44
C ASN A 404 6.38 18.68 -5.56
N VAL A 405 7.23 19.65 -5.23
CA VAL A 405 8.52 19.42 -4.58
C VAL A 405 8.79 20.45 -3.50
N ALA A 406 9.58 20.07 -2.51
CA ALA A 406 10.10 20.96 -1.47
C ALA A 406 11.62 20.84 -1.37
N GLY A 407 12.24 21.82 -0.71
CA GLY A 407 13.69 21.88 -0.52
C GLY A 407 14.13 23.25 -0.04
N GLU A 408 15.27 23.31 0.64
CA GLU A 408 15.69 24.50 1.38
C GLU A 408 16.54 25.47 0.57
N ASN A 409 17.36 24.98 -0.37
CA ASN A 409 18.41 25.78 -1.01
C ASN A 409 18.18 26.06 -2.50
N GLY A 410 17.11 25.55 -3.10
CA GLY A 410 16.78 25.77 -4.52
C GLY A 410 17.71 25.05 -5.50
N THR A 411 18.47 24.06 -5.01
CA THR A 411 19.44 23.31 -5.83
C THR A 411 19.10 21.84 -6.00
N GLY A 412 18.29 21.26 -5.11
CA GLY A 412 17.87 19.87 -5.20
C GLY A 412 16.97 19.64 -6.40
N GLY A 413 17.19 18.51 -7.09
CA GLY A 413 16.56 18.28 -8.37
C GLY A 413 16.63 16.83 -8.84
N PHE A 414 15.85 16.54 -9.88
CA PHE A 414 15.81 15.25 -10.53
C PHE A 414 15.46 15.36 -12.02
N VAL A 415 15.72 14.29 -12.76
CA VAL A 415 15.33 14.13 -14.18
C VAL A 415 14.47 12.88 -14.37
N LEU A 416 13.72 12.86 -15.45
CA LEU A 416 12.84 11.75 -15.81
C LEU A 416 13.30 11.05 -17.08
N TYR A 417 13.06 9.74 -17.14
CA TYR A 417 13.26 8.90 -18.32
C TYR A 417 12.04 8.04 -18.57
N MET A 418 11.65 7.89 -19.83
CA MET A 418 10.63 6.94 -20.28
C MET A 418 11.32 5.86 -21.10
N ASP A 419 11.22 4.60 -20.68
CA ASP A 419 11.87 3.45 -21.31
C ASP A 419 13.39 3.63 -21.54
N GLY A 420 14.02 4.41 -20.66
CA GLY A 420 15.45 4.74 -20.73
C GLY A 420 15.80 6.02 -21.49
N ASP A 421 14.87 6.63 -22.22
CA ASP A 421 15.06 7.90 -22.92
C ASP A 421 14.71 9.08 -22.02
N ARG A 422 15.59 10.08 -21.92
CA ARG A 422 15.34 11.28 -21.09
C ARG A 422 14.17 12.07 -21.65
N ILE A 423 13.20 12.39 -20.79
CA ILE A 423 12.03 13.20 -21.13
C ILE A 423 12.05 14.52 -20.36
N GLY A 424 11.50 15.57 -20.97
CA GLY A 424 11.38 16.89 -20.34
C GLY A 424 12.70 17.56 -19.95
N ASP A 425 12.57 18.52 -19.05
CA ASP A 425 13.65 19.29 -18.45
C ASP A 425 13.97 18.76 -17.04
N GLU A 426 15.11 19.19 -16.48
CA GLU A 426 15.42 18.91 -15.08
C GLU A 426 14.48 19.70 -14.16
N ILE A 427 13.94 19.02 -13.15
CA ILE A 427 13.02 19.60 -12.17
C ILE A 427 13.82 19.97 -10.94
N VAL A 428 13.73 21.23 -10.51
CA VAL A 428 14.51 21.78 -9.39
C VAL A 428 13.56 22.46 -8.40
N ASN A 429 13.78 22.26 -7.10
CA ASN A 429 12.97 22.89 -6.06
C ASN A 429 13.18 24.41 -5.97
N ALA A 430 12.24 25.12 -5.36
CA ALA A 430 12.26 26.59 -5.26
C ALA A 430 13.04 27.13 -4.05
N GLY A 431 13.61 26.28 -3.17
CA GLY A 431 14.33 26.73 -1.97
C GLY A 431 13.43 27.39 -0.92
N SER A 432 12.20 26.89 -0.75
CA SER A 432 11.19 27.46 0.16
C SER A 432 11.11 26.75 1.52
N GLY A 433 11.98 25.78 1.78
CA GLY A 433 11.98 24.93 2.97
C GLY A 433 11.24 23.61 2.75
N PHE A 434 11.56 22.61 3.55
CA PHE A 434 11.02 21.24 3.43
C PHE A 434 9.52 21.12 3.80
N ASP A 435 8.98 22.06 4.56
CA ASP A 435 7.54 22.11 4.89
C ASP A 435 6.70 22.86 3.84
N THR A 436 7.32 23.41 2.79
CA THR A 436 6.64 24.27 1.79
C THR A 436 6.79 23.70 0.39
N PHE A 437 5.80 22.89 -0.01
CA PHE A 437 5.76 22.28 -1.34
C PHE A 437 5.27 23.26 -2.41
N THR A 438 5.98 23.31 -3.53
CA THR A 438 5.68 24.19 -4.67
C THR A 438 5.71 23.40 -5.98
N THR A 439 4.97 23.88 -6.99
CA THR A 439 4.98 23.27 -8.32
C THR A 439 6.22 23.71 -9.11
N ALA A 440 7.14 22.79 -9.34
CA ALA A 440 8.27 22.94 -10.24
C ALA A 440 7.92 22.45 -11.65
N LYS A 441 8.47 23.10 -12.69
CA LYS A 441 8.21 22.76 -14.09
C LYS A 441 9.25 21.77 -14.61
N GLY A 442 8.80 20.77 -15.37
CA GLY A 442 9.63 19.76 -16.04
C GLY A 442 9.55 19.80 -17.56
N GLY A 443 9.07 20.90 -18.16
CA GLY A 443 9.00 21.06 -19.61
C GLY A 443 7.87 20.25 -20.27
N ARG A 444 8.12 19.72 -21.47
CA ARG A 444 7.18 18.90 -22.25
C ARG A 444 7.86 17.67 -22.84
N ALA A 445 7.09 16.61 -23.07
CA ALA A 445 7.54 15.41 -23.74
C ALA A 445 6.47 14.79 -24.64
N ALA A 446 6.89 14.20 -25.76
CA ALA A 446 6.05 13.35 -26.59
C ALA A 446 5.98 11.96 -25.95
N LEU A 447 4.78 11.51 -25.59
CA LEU A 447 4.54 10.16 -25.06
C LEU A 447 3.71 9.35 -26.07
N VAL A 448 3.96 8.05 -26.09
CA VAL A 448 3.22 7.05 -26.88
C VAL A 448 2.23 6.37 -25.95
N ALA A 449 1.08 5.95 -26.46
CA ALA A 449 0.10 5.19 -25.69
C ALA A 449 0.59 3.77 -25.37
N GLY A 450 0.28 3.29 -24.18
CA GLY A 450 0.63 1.95 -23.70
C GLY A 450 1.34 1.97 -22.35
N GLU A 451 1.76 0.78 -21.92
CA GLU A 451 2.53 0.59 -20.69
C GLU A 451 4.01 0.91 -20.92
N HIS A 452 4.60 1.67 -20.01
CA HIS A 452 5.98 2.15 -20.06
C HIS A 452 6.66 2.08 -18.68
N GLU A 453 7.99 2.05 -18.67
CA GLU A 453 8.79 2.21 -17.46
C GLU A 453 9.23 3.68 -17.33
N LEU A 454 8.67 4.39 -16.34
CA LEU A 454 9.12 5.72 -15.95
C LEU A 454 10.23 5.56 -14.91
N LYS A 455 11.36 6.26 -15.09
CA LYS A 455 12.43 6.36 -14.09
C LYS A 455 12.61 7.82 -13.64
N LEU A 456 12.60 8.04 -12.34
CA LEU A 456 13.01 9.27 -11.67
C LEU A 456 14.45 9.09 -11.18
N GLU A 457 15.35 10.01 -11.51
CA GLU A 457 16.75 9.99 -11.05
C GLU A 457 17.14 11.31 -10.39
N ILE A 458 17.60 11.23 -9.14
CA ILE A 458 18.01 12.37 -8.33
C ILE A 458 19.34 12.91 -8.86
N THR A 459 19.33 14.17 -9.30
CA THR A 459 20.52 14.83 -9.86
C THR A 459 21.29 15.64 -8.81
N ASN A 460 20.60 16.05 -7.74
CA ASN A 460 21.18 16.78 -6.62
C ASN A 460 20.36 16.60 -5.34
N ASP A 461 21.06 16.50 -4.20
CA ASP A 461 20.51 16.37 -2.85
C ASP A 461 19.59 17.56 -2.48
N TRP A 462 18.90 17.50 -1.34
CA TRP A 462 18.02 18.56 -0.81
C TRP A 462 16.72 18.75 -1.59
N ILE A 463 16.06 17.64 -1.92
CA ILE A 463 14.75 17.64 -2.54
C ILE A 463 13.83 16.61 -1.87
N ASP A 464 12.60 17.05 -1.59
CA ASP A 464 11.48 16.17 -1.30
C ASP A 464 10.49 16.22 -2.45
N ILE A 465 9.87 15.09 -2.73
CA ILE A 465 9.01 14.87 -3.89
C ILE A 465 7.69 14.27 -3.40
N ASP A 466 6.60 14.99 -3.65
CA ASP A 466 5.23 14.52 -3.39
C ASP A 466 4.75 13.75 -4.63
N PHE A 467 4.56 14.44 -5.76
CA PHE A 467 4.16 13.80 -7.02
C PHE A 467 4.76 14.46 -8.26
N ILE A 468 4.76 13.72 -9.36
CA ILE A 468 4.96 14.21 -10.74
C ILE A 468 3.60 14.21 -11.43
N GLU A 469 3.24 15.31 -12.11
CA GLU A 469 2.00 15.45 -12.85
C GLU A 469 2.27 15.55 -14.36
N PHE A 470 1.58 14.71 -15.12
CA PHE A 470 1.56 14.72 -16.58
C PHE A 470 0.21 15.22 -17.07
N ARG A 471 0.19 16.32 -17.82
CA ARG A 471 -1.02 16.87 -18.44
C ARG A 471 -0.93 16.82 -19.95
N LEU A 472 -1.88 16.14 -20.60
CA LEU A 472 -1.95 16.11 -22.06
C LEU A 472 -2.26 17.51 -22.59
N THR A 473 -1.42 17.99 -23.52
CA THR A 473 -1.56 19.32 -24.14
C THR A 473 -2.01 19.25 -25.59
N SER A 474 -1.75 18.15 -26.30
CA SER A 474 -2.30 17.87 -27.61
C SER A 474 -2.24 16.39 -27.94
N THR A 475 -3.29 15.85 -28.59
CA THR A 475 -3.33 14.48 -29.11
C THR A 475 -2.57 14.35 -30.43
N GLY A 476 -1.82 13.26 -30.57
CA GLY A 476 -0.98 12.95 -31.72
C GLY A 476 0.44 13.53 -31.58
N ILE A 477 1.45 12.70 -31.81
CA ILE A 477 2.85 13.14 -31.89
C ILE A 477 3.00 13.92 -33.19
N ALA A 478 2.98 15.25 -33.13
CA ALA A 478 3.47 16.06 -34.22
C ALA A 478 4.95 15.69 -34.40
N GLN A 479 5.27 14.89 -35.43
CA GLN A 479 6.65 14.59 -35.81
C GLN A 479 7.40 15.91 -35.97
N ARG A 480 8.12 16.32 -34.93
CA ARG A 480 9.11 17.39 -35.01
C ARG A 480 10.26 16.81 -35.83
N VAL A 481 10.15 16.92 -37.15
CA VAL A 481 11.28 16.73 -38.05
C VAL A 481 12.32 17.78 -37.65
N ASN A 482 13.34 17.36 -36.91
CA ASN A 482 14.52 18.18 -36.64
C ASN A 482 15.17 18.54 -37.98
N LEU A 483 14.85 19.72 -38.51
CA LEU A 483 15.58 20.34 -39.61
C LEU A 483 16.86 20.94 -39.04
N MET A 484 17.87 20.09 -38.80
CA MET A 484 19.25 20.57 -38.90
C MET A 484 19.51 20.81 -40.38
N THR A 485 19.66 22.07 -40.78
CA THR A 485 19.98 22.45 -42.15
C THR A 485 21.43 22.07 -42.46
N GLU A 486 21.65 20.86 -42.99
CA GLU A 486 22.87 20.57 -43.73
C GLU A 486 22.96 21.54 -44.93
N ALA A 487 24.14 22.11 -45.18
CA ALA A 487 24.36 23.02 -46.31
C ALA A 487 23.98 22.35 -47.64
N GLU A 488 23.18 23.04 -48.46
CA GLU A 488 22.73 22.51 -49.75
C GLU A 488 23.90 22.17 -50.67
N SER A 489 23.89 20.94 -51.20
CA SER A 489 24.86 20.46 -52.19
C SER A 489 24.16 20.16 -53.52
N ASN A 490 24.90 20.28 -54.63
CA ASN A 490 24.40 19.91 -55.95
C ASN A 490 24.39 18.39 -56.13
N PHE A 491 23.29 17.84 -56.64
CA PHE A 491 23.10 16.44 -57.00
C PHE A 491 22.72 16.29 -58.47
N ASN A 492 23.12 15.16 -59.04
CA ASN A 492 22.80 14.76 -60.40
C ASN A 492 22.02 13.44 -60.38
N LEU A 493 20.97 13.38 -61.19
CA LEU A 493 20.15 12.19 -61.42
C LEU A 493 20.54 11.53 -62.74
N PHE A 494 20.68 10.21 -62.73
CA PHE A 494 20.96 9.42 -63.91
C PHE A 494 19.94 8.29 -64.05
N ASP A 495 19.60 7.91 -65.27
CA ASP A 495 18.84 6.69 -65.54
C ASP A 495 19.72 5.43 -65.37
N MET A 496 19.13 4.25 -65.52
CA MET A 496 19.83 2.97 -65.39
C MET A 496 20.84 2.71 -66.51
N GLN A 497 20.79 3.46 -67.61
CA GLN A 497 21.78 3.44 -68.68
C GLN A 497 22.93 4.43 -68.42
N GLY A 498 22.89 5.17 -67.30
CA GLY A 498 23.90 6.15 -66.91
C GLY A 498 23.77 7.49 -67.64
N LYS A 499 22.67 7.74 -68.35
CA LYS A 499 22.41 9.04 -68.98
C LYS A 499 21.95 10.04 -67.92
N HIS A 500 22.51 11.24 -67.97
CA HIS A 500 22.09 12.34 -67.09
C HIS A 500 20.65 12.75 -67.41
N VAL A 501 19.84 12.89 -66.36
CA VAL A 501 18.41 13.20 -66.44
C VAL A 501 18.13 14.60 -65.90
N ALA A 502 18.69 14.96 -64.74
CA ALA A 502 18.46 16.26 -64.10
C ALA A 502 19.54 16.59 -63.06
N SER A 503 19.63 17.88 -62.71
CA SER A 503 20.45 18.38 -61.60
C SER A 503 19.59 19.19 -60.64
N PHE A 504 19.81 19.04 -59.34
CA PHE A 504 19.05 19.73 -58.30
C PHE A 504 19.88 19.91 -57.02
N LYS A 505 19.45 20.78 -56.11
CA LYS A 505 20.08 20.97 -54.80
C LYS A 505 19.32 20.23 -53.71
N ALA A 506 20.05 19.70 -52.73
CA ALA A 506 19.48 19.09 -51.54
C ALA A 506 20.44 19.19 -50.34
N SER A 507 19.89 19.27 -49.13
CA SER A 507 20.61 19.26 -47.86
C SER A 507 20.97 17.82 -47.45
N GLY A 508 21.83 17.17 -48.24
CA GLY A 508 22.29 15.80 -48.00
C GLY A 508 21.64 14.73 -48.88
N MET A 509 22.20 13.52 -48.87
CA MET A 509 21.79 12.42 -49.76
C MET A 509 20.35 11.96 -49.48
N ASP A 510 19.93 11.91 -48.22
CA ASP A 510 18.57 11.47 -47.85
C ASP A 510 17.49 12.46 -48.30
N ALA A 511 17.77 13.76 -48.21
CA ALA A 511 16.91 14.79 -48.78
C ALA A 511 16.84 14.64 -50.32
N ALA A 512 17.98 14.40 -50.97
CA ALA A 512 18.03 14.21 -52.41
C ALA A 512 17.21 13.01 -52.90
N VAL A 513 17.31 11.88 -52.19
CA VAL A 513 16.54 10.66 -52.46
C VAL A 513 15.03 10.90 -52.25
N ARG A 514 14.65 11.61 -51.19
CA ARG A 514 13.24 11.96 -50.93
C ARG A 514 12.66 12.85 -52.02
N MET A 515 13.41 13.85 -52.50
CA MET A 515 12.97 14.72 -53.61
C MET A 515 12.75 13.92 -54.90
N VAL A 516 13.60 12.93 -55.17
CA VAL A 516 13.43 12.04 -56.33
C VAL A 516 12.21 11.14 -56.18
N LYS A 517 11.97 10.59 -54.99
CA LYS A 517 10.76 9.80 -54.69
C LYS A 517 9.48 10.62 -54.71
N GLY A 518 9.53 11.88 -54.28
CA GLY A 518 8.41 12.81 -54.29
C GLY A 518 8.00 13.31 -55.68
N GLY A 519 8.77 12.95 -56.71
CA GLY A 519 8.53 13.32 -58.10
C GLY A 519 9.30 14.58 -58.49
N VAL A 520 10.34 14.40 -59.32
CA VAL A 520 10.98 15.53 -60.00
C VAL A 520 10.14 15.87 -61.23
N LYS A 521 9.73 17.14 -61.32
CA LYS A 521 8.85 17.64 -62.38
C LYS A 521 9.46 17.34 -63.78
N GLY A 522 8.75 16.57 -64.60
CA GLY A 522 9.16 16.24 -65.98
C GLY A 522 9.95 14.92 -66.15
N ILE A 523 10.14 14.14 -65.09
CA ILE A 523 10.81 12.83 -65.15
C ILE A 523 9.77 11.70 -65.10
N ARG A 524 9.89 10.71 -65.99
CA ARG A 524 9.03 9.52 -65.99
C ARG A 524 9.30 8.66 -64.75
N GLN A 525 8.36 7.82 -64.35
CA GLN A 525 8.60 6.89 -63.25
C GLN A 525 9.60 5.81 -63.68
N GLY A 526 10.44 5.38 -62.74
CA GLY A 526 11.54 4.46 -63.01
C GLY A 526 12.57 4.36 -61.89
N VAL A 527 13.63 3.61 -62.17
CA VAL A 527 14.79 3.47 -61.27
C VAL A 527 15.86 4.46 -61.69
N TYR A 528 16.35 5.23 -60.72
CA TYR A 528 17.34 6.28 -60.95
C TYR A 528 18.52 6.17 -59.99
N LEU A 529 19.66 6.69 -60.43
CA LEU A 529 20.86 6.84 -59.63
C LEU A 529 21.04 8.30 -59.24
N VAL A 530 21.11 8.58 -57.94
CA VAL A 530 21.41 9.92 -57.40
C VAL A 530 22.88 9.97 -57.02
N ARG A 531 23.58 11.02 -57.47
CA ARG A 531 25.01 11.23 -57.18
C ARG A 531 25.25 12.66 -56.72
N SER A 532 26.05 12.83 -55.67
CA SER A 532 26.58 14.15 -55.28
C SER A 532 27.60 14.65 -56.31
N ALA A 533 27.51 15.93 -56.68
CA ALA A 533 28.45 16.55 -57.62
C ALA A 533 29.84 16.82 -57.01
N SER A 534 29.93 16.94 -55.68
CA SER A 534 31.16 17.35 -54.96
C SER A 534 32.00 16.18 -54.42
N LYS A 535 31.43 14.99 -54.27
CA LYS A 535 32.15 13.79 -53.79
C LYS A 535 32.05 12.67 -54.82
N MET A 536 33.17 12.33 -55.46
CA MET A 536 33.20 11.38 -56.58
C MET A 536 32.69 9.94 -56.29
N GLY A 537 32.36 9.58 -55.05
CA GLY A 537 32.11 8.18 -54.66
C GLY A 537 30.71 7.81 -54.15
N ILE A 538 29.82 8.74 -53.78
CA ILE A 538 28.54 8.36 -53.14
C ILE A 538 27.42 8.32 -54.18
N LYS A 539 26.98 7.10 -54.53
CA LYS A 539 25.82 6.83 -55.40
C LYS A 539 24.76 6.09 -54.58
N GLN A 540 23.51 6.52 -54.64
CA GLN A 540 22.39 5.78 -54.08
C GLN A 540 21.35 5.48 -55.17
N LYS A 541 20.91 4.22 -55.22
CA LYS A 541 19.88 3.74 -56.13
C LYS A 541 18.50 4.03 -55.53
N VAL A 542 17.63 4.68 -56.29
CA VAL A 542 16.29 5.05 -55.85
C VAL A 542 15.27 4.42 -56.80
N VAL A 543 14.27 3.75 -56.23
CA VAL A 543 13.12 3.22 -56.95
C VAL A 543 11.93 4.15 -56.68
N THR A 544 11.29 4.63 -57.74
CA THR A 544 9.99 5.30 -57.66
C THR A 544 8.91 4.26 -57.99
N TYR A 545 7.90 4.13 -57.14
CA TYR A 545 6.78 3.18 -57.34
C TYR A 545 5.60 3.88 -58.02
N GLU A 546 4.81 3.14 -58.79
CA GLU A 546 3.50 3.59 -59.28
C GLU A 546 2.55 3.87 -58.10
N LYS A 547 1.67 4.85 -58.25
CA LYS A 547 0.52 5.02 -57.36
C LYS A 547 -0.59 4.06 -57.79
#